data_AF-A0A078L148-F1
#
_entry.id   AF-A0A078L148-F1
#
_cell.length_a   1.000
_cell.length_b   1.000
_cell.length_c   1.000
_cell.angle_alpha   90.00
_cell.angle_beta   90.00
_cell.angle_gamma   90.00
#
_symmetry.space_group_name_H-M   'P 1'
#
loop_
_entity.id
_entity.type
_entity.pdbx_description
1 polymer ?
#
loop_
_entity_poly.entity_id
_entity_poly.type
_entity_poly.pdbx_seq_one_letter_code
_entity_poly.pdbx_strand_id
1 'polypeptide(L)'
;MTIPALTTFVFFIVTTVTFADSSAYNGPDNPIIPADNDEIRLNFAQCIEDTNELMPDNDAHDLAKNLCELRVKHQAARQQVLKGLAELVAQYKGVTNHQHDQNLAQTISLIQGGVKSCLDAIGSQEVCHNIGCAIVPETDATLCDNQAMIIINRILGRE
;
A
#
# COMPACT_ATOMS: atom_id res chain seq x y z
N MET A 1 36.30 -40.10 -44.24
CA MET A 1 35.06 -39.30 -44.15
C MET A 1 34.45 -39.54 -42.78
N THR A 2 34.46 -38.52 -41.92
CA THR A 2 33.92 -38.55 -40.56
C THR A 2 32.74 -37.61 -40.49
N ILE A 3 31.57 -38.15 -40.12
CA ILE A 3 30.35 -37.36 -39.86
C ILE A 3 30.34 -37.06 -38.36
N PRO A 4 30.31 -35.80 -37.90
CA PRO A 4 30.07 -35.53 -36.49
C PRO A 4 28.56 -35.58 -36.25
N ALA A 5 28.13 -36.45 -35.33
CA ALA A 5 26.76 -36.44 -34.83
C ALA A 5 26.58 -35.21 -33.93
N LEU A 6 25.61 -34.34 -34.28
CA LEU A 6 25.14 -33.29 -33.39
C LEU A 6 24.40 -33.94 -32.22
N THR A 7 24.98 -33.88 -31.03
CA THR A 7 24.28 -34.16 -29.78
C THR A 7 23.46 -32.93 -29.39
N THR A 8 22.15 -33.00 -29.60
CA THR A 8 21.18 -32.00 -29.12
C THR A 8 21.03 -32.14 -27.60
N PHE A 9 21.54 -31.18 -26.84
CA PHE A 9 21.25 -31.05 -25.42
C PHE A 9 19.84 -30.49 -25.26
N VAL A 10 18.88 -31.34 -24.91
CA VAL A 10 17.56 -30.90 -24.43
C VAL A 10 17.75 -30.39 -23.02
N PHE A 11 17.87 -29.07 -22.88
CA PHE A 11 17.77 -28.39 -21.59
C PHE A 11 16.34 -28.53 -21.08
N PHE A 12 16.09 -29.51 -20.21
CA PHE A 12 14.90 -29.54 -19.38
C PHE A 12 15.02 -28.38 -18.39
N ILE A 13 14.48 -27.22 -18.76
CA ILE A 13 14.29 -26.10 -17.83
C ILE A 13 13.16 -26.54 -16.90
N VAL A 14 13.52 -27.17 -15.78
CA VAL A 14 12.61 -27.38 -14.67
C VAL A 14 12.35 -26.00 -14.08
N THR A 15 11.30 -25.32 -14.55
CA THR A 15 10.77 -24.15 -13.87
C THR A 15 10.27 -24.61 -12.52
N THR A 16 11.10 -24.44 -11.48
CA THR A 16 10.67 -24.64 -10.10
C THR A 16 9.55 -23.66 -9.84
N VAL A 17 8.32 -24.17 -9.81
CA VAL A 17 7.17 -23.44 -9.30
C VAL A 17 7.50 -23.19 -7.83
N THR A 18 7.81 -21.95 -7.46
CA THR A 18 7.96 -21.56 -6.06
C THR A 18 6.56 -21.62 -5.46
N PHE A 19 6.20 -22.77 -4.90
CA PHE A 19 5.06 -22.88 -4.02
C PHE A 19 5.29 -21.90 -2.87
N ALA A 20 4.27 -21.09 -2.55
CA ALA A 20 4.30 -20.20 -1.39
C ALA A 20 4.82 -20.98 -0.19
N ASP A 21 5.82 -20.44 0.51
CA ASP A 21 6.37 -21.04 1.72
C ASP A 21 5.20 -21.44 2.62
N SER A 22 5.04 -22.75 2.86
CA SER A 22 3.96 -23.28 3.69
C SER A 22 4.16 -22.98 5.18
N SER A 23 5.01 -22.00 5.49
CA SER A 23 5.34 -21.58 6.84
C SER A 23 4.19 -20.79 7.44
N ALA A 24 3.96 -21.00 8.73
CA ALA A 24 3.06 -20.17 9.53
C ALA A 24 3.41 -18.69 9.44
N TYR A 25 2.43 -17.81 9.65
CA TYR A 25 2.67 -16.38 9.66
C TYR A 25 3.58 -15.98 10.83
N ASN A 26 4.75 -15.42 10.47
CA ASN A 26 5.75 -14.93 11.43
C ASN A 26 5.92 -13.40 11.40
N GLY A 27 4.99 -12.68 10.76
CA GLY A 27 5.01 -11.21 10.71
C GLY A 27 4.48 -10.55 11.99
N PRO A 28 4.49 -9.21 12.04
CA PRO A 28 4.00 -8.46 13.20
C PRO A 28 2.48 -8.61 13.37
N ASP A 29 2.00 -8.48 14.61
CA ASP A 29 0.56 -8.48 14.90
C ASP A 29 -0.14 -7.20 14.42
N ASN A 30 0.62 -6.11 14.25
CA ASN A 30 0.17 -4.84 13.70
C ASN A 30 1.00 -4.52 12.45
N PRO A 31 0.59 -5.02 11.26
CA PRO A 31 1.27 -4.67 10.01
C PRO A 31 1.16 -3.18 9.70
N ILE A 32 2.18 -2.63 9.05
CA ILE A 32 2.25 -1.22 8.60
C ILE A 32 1.95 -1.10 7.11
N ILE A 33 1.76 0.11 6.58
CA ILE A 33 1.77 0.35 5.12
C ILE A 33 3.12 1.01 4.77
N PRO A 34 4.02 0.34 4.01
CA PRO A 34 5.36 0.87 3.71
C PRO A 34 5.39 2.12 2.83
N ALA A 35 4.27 2.50 2.22
CA ALA A 35 4.19 3.73 1.43
C ALA A 35 4.38 4.99 2.27
N ASP A 36 4.26 4.90 3.61
CA ASP A 36 4.61 5.99 4.53
C ASP A 36 6.07 5.87 4.95
N ASN A 37 6.96 6.50 4.18
CA ASN A 37 8.30 6.79 4.71
C ASN A 37 8.30 7.96 5.70
N ASP A 38 7.22 8.75 5.72
CA ASP A 38 7.06 9.94 6.57
C ASP A 38 5.68 9.96 7.27
N GLU A 39 5.63 10.57 8.46
CA GLU A 39 4.40 10.78 9.22
C GLU A 39 3.41 11.68 8.48
N ILE A 40 2.12 11.36 8.51
CA ILE A 40 1.06 12.26 8.01
C ILE A 40 1.01 13.48 8.95
N ARG A 41 1.52 14.63 8.50
CA ARG A 41 1.67 15.86 9.31
C ARG A 41 0.33 16.57 9.54
N LEU A 42 -0.33 16.26 10.65
CA LEU A 42 -1.67 16.76 11.01
C LEU A 42 -1.68 18.15 11.68
N ASN A 43 -0.54 18.66 12.14
CA ASN A 43 -0.52 19.93 12.86
C ASN A 43 -0.83 21.09 11.89
N PHE A 44 -1.74 21.98 12.25
CA PHE A 44 -2.08 23.13 11.43
C PHE A 44 -0.88 24.02 11.09
N ALA A 45 0.07 24.19 12.01
CA ALA A 45 1.31 24.91 11.73
C ALA A 45 2.15 24.25 10.62
N GLN A 46 2.14 22.91 10.57
CA GLN A 46 2.82 22.13 9.53
C GLN A 46 2.09 22.24 8.19
N CYS A 47 0.76 22.24 8.18
CA CYS A 47 -0.01 22.51 6.97
C CYS A 47 0.25 23.91 6.41
N ILE A 48 0.38 24.92 7.27
CA ILE A 48 0.76 26.28 6.86
C ILE A 48 2.15 26.30 6.23
N GLU A 49 3.13 25.67 6.88
CA GLU A 49 4.51 25.55 6.36
C GLU A 49 4.51 24.95 4.96
N ASP A 50 3.84 23.81 4.78
CA ASP A 50 3.82 23.08 3.52
C ASP A 50 3.07 23.85 2.42
N THR A 51 2.01 24.59 2.77
CA THR A 51 1.33 25.47 1.79
C THR A 51 2.15 26.71 1.44
N ASN A 52 2.89 27.29 2.38
CA ASN A 52 3.73 28.46 2.15
C ASN A 52 4.94 28.14 1.29
N GLU A 53 5.49 26.93 1.39
CA GLU A 53 6.55 26.44 0.51
C GLU A 53 6.10 26.39 -0.96
N LEU A 54 4.83 26.05 -1.18
CA LEU A 54 4.24 25.88 -2.51
C LEU A 54 3.62 27.18 -3.06
N MET A 55 3.09 28.04 -2.18
CA MET A 55 2.47 29.33 -2.49
C MET A 55 2.76 30.36 -1.38
N PRO A 56 3.78 31.21 -1.52
CA PRO A 56 4.14 32.21 -0.52
C PRO A 56 3.19 33.42 -0.39
N ASP A 57 2.04 33.41 -1.08
CA ASP A 57 1.10 34.54 -1.15
C ASP A 57 -0.01 34.44 -0.07
N ASN A 58 -0.63 35.58 0.26
CA ASN A 58 -1.53 35.81 1.41
C ASN A 58 -2.81 34.92 1.53
N ASP A 59 -3.12 34.08 0.53
CA ASP A 59 -4.25 33.14 0.56
C ASP A 59 -3.90 31.76 1.18
N ALA A 60 -2.69 31.61 1.73
CA ALA A 60 -2.19 30.36 2.29
C ALA A 60 -3.00 29.80 3.48
N HIS A 61 -3.81 30.62 4.18
CA HIS A 61 -4.48 30.18 5.41
C HIS A 61 -5.68 29.25 5.18
N ASP A 62 -6.59 29.62 4.27
CA ASP A 62 -7.73 28.78 3.89
C ASP A 62 -7.25 27.49 3.20
N LEU A 63 -6.14 27.60 2.50
CA LEU A 63 -5.51 26.50 1.82
C LEU A 63 -4.83 25.50 2.77
N ALA A 64 -4.10 26.01 3.75
CA ALA A 64 -3.53 25.20 4.83
C ALA A 64 -4.63 24.45 5.58
N LYS A 65 -5.79 25.09 5.76
CA LYS A 65 -6.95 24.46 6.38
C LYS A 65 -7.47 23.29 5.53
N ASN A 66 -7.65 23.50 4.23
CA ASN A 66 -8.07 22.43 3.31
C ASN A 66 -7.07 21.27 3.29
N LEU A 67 -5.76 21.55 3.24
CA LEU A 67 -4.71 20.53 3.29
C LEU A 67 -4.79 19.72 4.60
N CYS A 68 -4.92 20.40 5.74
CA CYS A 68 -5.05 19.75 7.03
C CYS A 68 -6.32 18.89 7.13
N GLU A 69 -7.46 19.35 6.61
CA GLU A 69 -8.69 18.56 6.55
C GLU A 69 -8.53 17.31 5.69
N LEU A 70 -7.78 17.38 4.58
CA LEU A 70 -7.47 16.23 3.74
C LEU A 70 -6.54 15.24 4.46
N ARG A 71 -5.49 15.73 5.12
CA ARG A 71 -4.59 14.90 5.93
C ARG A 71 -5.31 14.18 7.05
N VAL A 72 -6.30 14.82 7.70
CA VAL A 72 -7.16 14.16 8.69
C VAL A 72 -7.95 13.01 8.06
N LYS A 73 -8.50 13.20 6.85
CA LYS A 73 -9.23 12.15 6.12
C LYS A 73 -8.31 11.01 5.70
N HIS A 74 -7.13 11.32 5.16
CA HIS A 74 -6.10 10.34 4.81
C HIS A 74 -5.69 9.55 6.06
N GLN A 75 -5.35 10.23 7.16
CA GLN A 75 -4.99 9.57 8.42
C GLN A 75 -6.09 8.63 8.92
N ALA A 76 -7.36 9.05 8.83
CA ALA A 76 -8.48 8.23 9.24
C ALA A 76 -8.63 6.98 8.35
N ALA A 77 -8.53 7.14 7.03
CA ALA A 77 -8.55 6.02 6.08
C ALA A 77 -7.39 5.04 6.36
N ARG A 78 -6.17 5.57 6.55
CA ARG A 78 -4.99 4.79 6.91
C ARG A 78 -5.18 3.98 8.18
N GLN A 79 -5.72 4.60 9.23
CA GLN A 79 -5.99 3.91 10.49
C GLN A 79 -7.01 2.78 10.33
N GLN A 80 -8.00 2.94 9.45
CA GLN A 80 -8.94 1.86 9.13
C GLN A 80 -8.24 0.69 8.44
N VAL A 81 -7.37 0.97 7.46
CA VAL A 81 -6.57 -0.07 6.79
C VAL A 81 -5.67 -0.80 7.79
N LEU A 82 -4.93 -0.08 8.62
CA LEU A 82 -4.04 -0.66 9.64
C LEU A 82 -4.81 -1.54 10.64
N LYS A 83 -5.97 -1.05 11.10
CA LYS A 83 -6.87 -1.84 11.95
C LYS A 83 -7.35 -3.10 11.23
N GLY A 84 -7.75 -2.98 9.97
CA GLY A 84 -8.19 -4.11 9.16
C GLY A 84 -7.09 -5.16 8.94
N LEU A 85 -5.85 -4.73 8.71
CA LEU A 85 -4.69 -5.62 8.63
C LEU A 85 -4.44 -6.35 9.95
N ALA A 86 -4.51 -5.65 11.09
CA ALA A 86 -4.38 -6.26 12.40
C ALA A 86 -5.50 -7.28 12.67
N GLU A 87 -6.73 -6.99 12.22
CA GLU A 87 -7.86 -7.92 12.32
C GLU A 87 -7.67 -9.17 11.44
N LEU A 88 -7.10 -9.05 10.24
CA LEU A 88 -6.71 -10.21 9.42
C LEU A 88 -5.70 -11.09 10.18
N VAL A 89 -4.71 -10.50 10.84
CA VAL A 89 -3.76 -11.27 11.67
C VAL A 89 -4.51 -11.95 12.81
N ALA A 90 -5.33 -11.22 13.56
CA ALA A 90 -6.05 -11.76 14.70
C ALA A 90 -7.00 -12.91 14.31
N GLN A 91 -7.59 -12.84 13.11
CA GLN A 91 -8.54 -13.84 12.63
C GLN A 91 -7.85 -15.08 12.04
N TYR A 92 -6.72 -14.93 11.34
CA TYR A 92 -6.15 -16.01 10.53
C TYR A 92 -4.80 -16.55 11.03
N LYS A 93 -4.10 -15.84 11.91
CA LYS A 93 -2.84 -16.33 12.50
C LYS A 93 -3.08 -17.61 13.29
N GLY A 94 -2.31 -18.64 12.98
CA GLY A 94 -2.46 -19.98 13.57
C GLY A 94 -3.70 -20.76 13.11
N VAL A 95 -4.51 -20.22 12.20
CA VAL A 95 -5.63 -20.94 11.57
C VAL A 95 -5.09 -21.78 10.42
N THR A 96 -4.78 -23.05 10.70
CA THR A 96 -4.18 -23.96 9.72
C THR A 96 -5.18 -24.59 8.75
N ASN A 97 -6.48 -24.51 9.06
CA ASN A 97 -7.52 -24.98 8.15
C ASN A 97 -7.54 -24.10 6.88
N HIS A 98 -7.74 -24.71 5.71
CA HIS A 98 -7.74 -24.03 4.41
C HIS A 98 -6.52 -23.12 4.13
N GLN A 99 -5.39 -23.40 4.78
CA GLN A 99 -4.14 -22.68 4.60
C GLN A 99 -4.19 -21.18 4.96
N HIS A 100 -5.13 -20.74 5.81
CA HIS A 100 -5.29 -19.32 6.14
C HIS A 100 -4.02 -18.70 6.73
N ASP A 101 -3.39 -19.37 7.69
CA ASP A 101 -2.16 -18.91 8.33
C ASP A 101 -0.98 -18.84 7.34
N GLN A 102 -0.86 -19.82 6.44
CA GLN A 102 0.20 -19.86 5.43
C GLN A 102 0.02 -18.75 4.37
N ASN A 103 -1.22 -18.42 4.03
CA ASN A 103 -1.53 -17.39 3.04
C ASN A 103 -1.51 -15.97 3.63
N LEU A 104 -1.52 -15.85 4.96
CA LEU A 104 -1.67 -14.56 5.65
C LEU A 104 -0.53 -13.60 5.34
N ALA A 105 0.72 -14.09 5.31
CA ALA A 105 1.89 -13.28 4.97
C ALA A 105 1.77 -12.69 3.56
N GLN A 106 1.42 -13.53 2.58
CA GLN A 106 1.21 -13.10 1.20
C GLN A 106 0.04 -12.12 1.10
N THR A 107 -1.06 -12.38 1.81
CA THR A 107 -2.26 -11.53 1.80
C THR A 107 -1.93 -10.12 2.31
N ILE A 108 -1.26 -10.01 3.46
CA ILE A 108 -0.83 -8.74 4.03
C ILE A 108 0.11 -8.01 3.06
N SER A 109 1.10 -8.73 2.50
CA SER A 109 2.04 -8.14 1.54
C SER A 109 1.36 -7.63 0.26
N LEU A 110 0.34 -8.33 -0.24
CA LEU A 110 -0.42 -7.90 -1.42
C LEU A 110 -1.24 -6.65 -1.14
N ILE A 111 -1.85 -6.54 0.05
CA ILE A 111 -2.61 -5.35 0.43
C ILE A 111 -1.67 -4.15 0.60
N GLN A 112 -0.57 -4.33 1.33
CA GLN A 112 0.47 -3.30 1.51
C GLN A 112 1.05 -2.83 0.16
N GLY A 113 1.44 -3.77 -0.69
CA GLY A 113 1.96 -3.49 -2.02
C GLY A 113 0.90 -2.90 -2.95
N GLY A 114 -0.37 -3.23 -2.75
CA GLY A 114 -1.50 -2.67 -3.50
C GLY A 114 -1.68 -1.18 -3.24
N VAL A 115 -1.61 -0.72 -1.98
CA VAL A 115 -1.64 0.72 -1.65
C VAL A 115 -0.49 1.45 -2.35
N LYS A 116 0.74 0.92 -2.25
CA LYS A 116 1.90 1.51 -2.93
C LYS A 116 1.72 1.55 -4.45
N SER A 117 1.26 0.46 -5.05
CA SER A 117 1.09 0.38 -6.52
C SER A 117 0.02 1.34 -7.01
N CYS A 118 -1.06 1.53 -6.24
CA CYS A 118 -2.10 2.53 -6.53
C CYS A 118 -1.51 3.95 -6.52
N LEU A 119 -0.76 4.31 -5.48
CA LEU A 119 -0.08 5.60 -5.39
C LEU A 119 0.93 5.83 -6.52
N ASP A 120 1.80 4.85 -6.78
CA ASP A 120 2.81 4.95 -7.86
C ASP A 120 2.13 5.09 -9.24
N ALA A 121 1.04 4.36 -9.47
CA ALA A 121 0.31 4.41 -10.74
C ALA A 121 -0.34 5.78 -10.96
N ILE A 122 -1.01 6.32 -9.94
CA ILE A 122 -1.63 7.66 -10.01
C ILE A 122 -0.53 8.72 -10.18
N GLY A 123 0.48 8.72 -9.32
CA GLY A 123 1.61 9.65 -9.38
C GLY A 123 2.38 9.62 -10.70
N SER A 124 2.37 8.49 -11.43
CA SER A 124 3.01 8.39 -12.76
C SER A 124 2.34 9.26 -13.84
N GLN A 125 1.07 9.63 -13.64
CA GLN A 125 0.29 10.48 -14.56
C GLN A 125 0.13 11.90 -14.03
N GLU A 126 0.53 12.16 -12.79
CA GLU A 126 0.35 13.45 -12.15
C GLU A 126 1.51 14.39 -12.48
N VAL A 127 1.20 15.32 -13.37
CA VAL A 127 1.99 16.54 -13.52
C VAL A 127 1.28 17.60 -12.68
N CYS A 128 1.55 17.61 -11.39
CA CYS A 128 1.04 18.65 -10.54
C CYS A 128 1.74 19.97 -10.88
N HIS A 129 0.97 21.05 -10.98
CA HIS A 129 1.47 22.41 -10.93
C HIS A 129 0.88 23.06 -9.70
N ASN A 130 1.56 24.05 -9.11
CA ASN A 130 1.06 24.87 -8.00
C ASN A 130 0.54 24.02 -6.82
N ILE A 131 -0.54 24.48 -6.20
CA ILE A 131 -1.17 23.88 -5.04
C ILE A 131 -1.74 22.48 -5.25
N GLY A 132 -1.98 22.10 -6.51
CA GLY A 132 -2.30 20.71 -6.84
C GLY A 132 -1.26 19.73 -6.27
N CYS A 133 0.01 20.15 -6.14
CA CYS A 133 1.08 19.31 -5.61
C CYS A 133 0.97 18.98 -4.11
N ALA A 134 0.21 19.73 -3.32
CA ALA A 134 0.01 19.42 -1.89
C ALA A 134 -1.29 18.65 -1.64
N ILE A 135 -2.35 18.99 -2.37
CA ILE A 135 -3.72 18.51 -2.12
C ILE A 135 -3.97 17.14 -2.77
N VAL A 136 -3.48 16.96 -3.99
CA VAL A 136 -3.73 15.77 -4.80
C VAL A 136 -3.17 14.50 -4.12
N PRO A 137 -1.91 14.49 -3.62
CA PRO A 137 -1.36 13.32 -2.95
C PRO A 137 -2.21 12.80 -1.77
N GLU A 138 -2.79 13.70 -0.97
CA GLU A 138 -3.65 13.32 0.17
C GLU A 138 -4.99 12.71 -0.28
N THR A 139 -5.51 13.18 -1.41
CA THR A 139 -6.74 12.65 -2.01
C THR A 139 -6.50 11.25 -2.59
N ASP A 140 -5.38 11.04 -3.27
CA ASP A 140 -5.04 9.74 -3.86
C ASP A 140 -4.69 8.72 -2.79
N ALA A 141 -3.96 9.12 -1.75
CA ALA A 141 -3.69 8.25 -0.62
C ALA A 141 -4.99 7.79 0.06
N THR A 142 -5.94 8.72 0.26
CA THR A 142 -7.27 8.38 0.78
C THR A 142 -8.00 7.40 -0.15
N LEU A 143 -7.93 7.58 -1.47
CA LEU A 143 -8.53 6.66 -2.44
C LEU A 143 -7.92 5.26 -2.35
N CYS A 144 -6.59 5.18 -2.37
CA CYS A 144 -5.85 3.91 -2.33
C CYS A 144 -6.08 3.16 -1.01
N ASP A 145 -6.13 3.87 0.12
CA ASP A 145 -6.46 3.28 1.42
C ASP A 145 -7.90 2.74 1.45
N ASN A 146 -8.88 3.48 0.90
CA ASN A 146 -10.25 2.99 0.82
C ASN A 146 -10.38 1.74 -0.07
N GLN A 147 -9.64 1.66 -1.17
CA GLN A 147 -9.60 0.45 -2.01
C GLN A 147 -9.01 -0.74 -1.27
N ALA A 148 -7.92 -0.55 -0.52
CA ALA A 148 -7.36 -1.58 0.33
C ALA A 148 -8.37 -2.04 1.39
N MET A 149 -9.11 -1.12 2.00
CA MET A 149 -10.13 -1.45 3.00
C MET A 149 -11.28 -2.27 2.41
N ILE A 150 -11.69 -2.02 1.17
CA ILE A 150 -12.69 -2.85 0.47
C ILE A 150 -12.21 -4.30 0.35
N ILE A 151 -10.95 -4.51 -0.06
CA ILE A 151 -10.34 -5.84 -0.18
C ILE A 151 -10.30 -6.52 1.19
N ILE A 152 -9.86 -5.80 2.23
CA ILE A 152 -9.82 -6.30 3.60
C ILE A 152 -11.22 -6.74 4.06
N ASN A 153 -12.24 -5.90 3.88
CA ASN A 153 -13.62 -6.21 4.28
C ASN A 153 -14.17 -7.42 3.54
N ARG A 154 -13.86 -7.57 2.24
CA ARG A 154 -14.23 -8.77 1.47
C ARG A 154 -13.62 -10.04 2.07
N ILE A 155 -12.34 -10.01 2.44
CA ILE A 155 -11.66 -11.15 3.05
C ILE A 155 -12.24 -11.46 4.43
N LEU A 156 -12.50 -10.43 5.24
CA LEU A 156 -13.11 -10.56 6.57
C LEU A 156 -14.62 -10.91 6.52
N GLY A 157 -15.25 -10.94 5.34
CA GLY A 157 -16.66 -11.29 5.16
C GLY A 157 -17.66 -10.23 5.65
N ARG A 158 -17.33 -8.93 5.51
CA ARG A 158 -18.11 -7.79 6.04
C ARG A 158 -18.86 -6.97 4.99
N GLU A 159 -19.20 -7.57 3.86
CA GLU A 159 -19.86 -6.86 2.76
C GLU A 159 -21.21 -6.25 3.13
#